data_AF-A0A645GEE9-F1
#
_entry.id   AF-A0A645GEE9-F1
#
_cell.length_a   1.000
_cell.length_b   1.000
_cell.length_c   1.000
_cell.angle_alpha   90.00
_cell.angle_beta   90.00
_cell.angle_gamma   90.00
#
_symmetry.space_group_name_H-M   'P 1'
#
loop_
_entity.id
_entity.type
_entity.pdbx_description
1 polymer ?
#
loop_
_entity_poly.entity_id
_entity_poly.type
_entity_poly.pdbx_seq_one_letter_code
_entity_poly.pdbx_strand_id
1 'polypeptide(L)'
;MTKKGVEFARECLIFEVCQPQQAKKVLDENMSVSTALPCRISIYEEGGKTILATLKPTTLLAMFNTPQLKAVAQEVEDTIVKIMQEAATG
;
A
#
# COMPACT_ATOMS: atom_id res chain seq x y z
N MET A 1 11.91 -11.89 -10.03
CA MET A 1 12.02 -13.36 -9.88
C MET A 1 13.13 -13.95 -10.73
N THR A 2 13.26 -13.54 -12.00
CA THR A 2 14.32 -14.00 -12.93
C THR A 2 15.74 -13.86 -12.38
N LYS A 3 16.07 -12.73 -11.73
CA LYS A 3 17.39 -12.53 -11.09
C LYS A 3 17.72 -13.56 -9.99
N LYS A 4 16.71 -14.25 -9.45
CA LYS A 4 16.83 -15.33 -8.46
C LYS A 4 16.70 -16.72 -9.10
N GLY A 5 16.72 -16.83 -10.43
CA GLY A 5 16.57 -18.10 -11.16
C GLY A 5 15.16 -18.68 -11.16
N VAL A 6 14.15 -17.90 -10.76
CA VAL A 6 12.76 -18.35 -10.69
C VAL A 6 11.99 -17.74 -11.85
N GLU A 7 11.42 -18.61 -12.69
CA GLU A 7 10.53 -18.20 -13.78
C GLU A 7 9.23 -17.64 -13.21
N PHE A 8 8.82 -16.47 -13.71
CA PHE A 8 7.57 -15.83 -13.36
C PHE A 8 7.05 -15.11 -14.60
N ALA A 9 6.04 -15.70 -15.23
CA ALA A 9 5.56 -15.27 -16.55
C ALA A 9 4.73 -13.97 -16.52
N ARG A 10 4.15 -13.63 -15.36
CA ARG A 10 3.33 -12.43 -15.22
C ARG A 10 4.20 -11.22 -14.92
N GLU A 11 3.88 -10.09 -15.52
CA GLU A 11 4.45 -8.82 -15.08
C GLU A 11 3.69 -8.34 -13.83
N CYS A 12 4.44 -7.94 -12.81
CA CYS A 12 3.92 -7.34 -11.59
C CYS A 12 4.88 -6.25 -11.13
N LEU A 13 4.41 -5.01 -11.16
CA LEU A 13 5.13 -3.84 -10.68
C LEU A 13 4.62 -3.51 -9.27
N ILE A 14 5.53 -3.20 -8.35
CA ILE A 14 5.19 -2.80 -6.98
C ILE A 14 5.76 -1.42 -6.77
N PHE A 15 4.87 -0.45 -6.58
CA PHE A 15 5.23 0.93 -6.29
C PHE A 15 5.10 1.19 -4.79
N GLU A 16 6.12 1.83 -4.25
CA GLU A 16 6.15 2.29 -2.87
C GLU A 16 5.79 3.77 -2.84
N VAL A 17 4.75 4.11 -2.07
CA VAL A 17 4.28 5.48 -1.89
C VAL A 17 4.26 5.81 -0.41
N CYS A 18 4.75 7.00 -0.06
CA CYS A 18 4.88 7.40 1.33
C CYS A 18 4.61 8.88 1.49
N GLN A 19 3.69 9.22 2.40
CA GLN A 19 3.55 10.58 2.91
C GLN A 19 4.34 10.70 4.22
N PRO A 20 5.50 11.39 4.24
CA PRO A 20 6.44 11.33 5.37
C PRO A 20 5.83 11.76 6.70
N GLN A 21 4.93 12.75 6.67
CA GLN A 21 4.28 13.25 7.89
C GLN A 21 3.30 12.23 8.50
N GLN A 22 2.62 11.43 7.68
CA GLN A 22 1.76 10.36 8.19
C GLN A 22 2.59 9.16 8.66
N ALA A 23 3.65 8.82 7.93
CA ALA A 23 4.60 7.79 8.33
C ALA A 23 5.23 8.10 9.70
N LYS A 24 5.63 9.35 9.94
CA LYS A 24 6.13 9.78 11.24
C LYS A 24 5.12 9.54 12.37
N LYS A 25 3.86 9.98 12.21
CA LYS A 25 2.82 9.81 13.25
C LYS A 25 2.62 8.35 13.63
N VAL A 26 2.57 7.45 12.64
CA VAL A 26 2.35 6.01 12.93
C VAL A 26 3.57 5.35 13.57
N LEU A 27 4.79 5.76 13.18
CA LEU A 27 6.04 5.24 13.74
C LEU A 27 6.31 5.74 15.16
N ASP A 28 5.97 7.00 15.45
CA ASP A 28 6.06 7.59 16.79
C ASP A 28 5.13 6.86 17.76
N GLU A 29 3.97 6.38 17.29
CA GLU A 29 3.01 5.63 18.10
C GLU A 29 3.43 4.17 18.30
N ASN A 30 3.80 3.48 17.21
CA ASN A 30 4.23 2.09 17.28
C ASN A 30 5.26 1.77 16.21
N MET A 31 6.52 1.62 16.61
CA MET A 31 7.63 1.33 15.70
C MET A 31 7.44 0.02 14.91
N SER A 32 6.71 -0.97 15.43
CA SER A 32 6.42 -2.21 14.69
C SER A 32 5.59 -1.97 13.44
N VAL A 33 4.88 -0.85 13.33
CA VAL A 33 4.17 -0.44 12.11
C VAL A 33 5.13 -0.23 10.93
N SER A 34 6.43 -0.04 11.17
CA SER A 34 7.45 0.01 10.11
C SER A 34 7.40 -1.19 9.15
N THR A 35 6.96 -2.37 9.59
CA THR A 35 6.83 -3.56 8.73
C THR A 35 5.66 -3.47 7.74
N ALA A 36 4.74 -2.53 7.96
CA ALA A 36 3.62 -2.22 7.09
C ALA A 36 3.89 -1.00 6.17
N LEU A 37 5.01 -0.30 6.37
CA LEU A 37 5.42 0.85 5.59
C LEU A 37 6.51 0.49 4.57
N PRO A 38 6.65 1.26 3.48
CA PRO A 38 5.71 2.26 2.99
C PRO A 38 4.40 1.62 2.47
N CYS A 39 3.41 2.45 2.14
CA CYS A 39 2.22 1.94 1.46
C CYS A 39 2.61 1.44 0.07
N ARG A 40 1.99 0.34 -0.37
CA ARG A 40 2.33 -0.33 -1.63
C ARG A 40 1.12 -0.39 -2.56
N ILE A 41 1.32 0.02 -3.81
CA ILE A 41 0.36 -0.19 -4.90
C ILE A 41 1.01 -1.17 -5.89
N SER A 42 0.35 -2.31 -6.11
CA SER A 42 0.77 -3.30 -7.10
C SER A 42 0.00 -3.10 -8.39
N ILE A 43 0.68 -3.22 -9.53
CA ILE A 43 0.10 -3.15 -10.86
C ILE A 43 0.44 -4.45 -11.59
N TYR A 44 -0.58 -5.16 -12.08
CA TYR A 44 -0.41 -6.42 -12.81
C TYR A 44 -1.58 -6.67 -13.76
N GLU A 45 -1.39 -7.58 -14.71
CA GLU A 45 -2.45 -8.00 -15.64
C GLU A 45 -3.22 -9.23 -15.11
N GLU A 46 -4.54 -9.17 -15.16
CA GLU A 46 -5.43 -10.31 -14.88
C GLU A 46 -6.66 -10.28 -15.79
N GLY A 47 -6.89 -11.36 -16.54
CA GLY A 47 -8.04 -11.45 -17.45
C GLY A 47 -8.03 -10.41 -18.58
N GLY A 48 -6.85 -9.98 -19.03
CA GLY A 48 -6.67 -8.95 -20.07
C GLY A 48 -7.00 -7.54 -19.58
N LYS A 49 -7.00 -7.31 -18.27
CA LYS A 49 -7.18 -6.00 -17.65
C LYS A 49 -5.99 -5.69 -16.75
N THR A 50 -5.56 -4.44 -16.79
CA THR A 50 -4.62 -3.88 -15.81
C THR A 50 -5.34 -3.70 -14.47
N ILE A 51 -4.79 -4.31 -13.42
CA ILE A 51 -5.30 -4.26 -12.05
C ILE A 51 -4.37 -3.40 -11.20
N LEU A 52 -4.95 -2.43 -10.50
CA LEU A 52 -4.29 -1.73 -9.40
C LEU A 52 -4.78 -2.35 -8.09
N ALA A 53 -3.86 -2.82 -7.26
CA ALA A 53 -4.15 -3.46 -5.99
C ALA A 53 -3.36 -2.82 -4.84
N THR A 54 -4.00 -2.67 -3.69
CA THR A 54 -3.38 -2.15 -2.47
C THR A 54 -3.92 -2.87 -1.25
N LEU A 55 -3.14 -2.91 -0.16
CA LEU A 55 -3.64 -3.29 1.15
C LEU A 55 -4.30 -2.08 1.79
N LYS A 56 -5.51 -2.26 2.33
CA LYS A 56 -6.22 -1.23 3.08
C LYS A 56 -5.41 -0.81 4.33
N PRO A 57 -4.90 0.43 4.40
CA PRO A 57 -4.18 0.91 5.59
C PRO A 57 -4.98 0.77 6.88
N THR A 58 -6.31 0.97 6.83
CA THR A 58 -7.18 0.82 8.01
C THR A 58 -7.17 -0.60 8.57
N THR A 59 -7.21 -1.60 7.69
CA THR A 59 -7.18 -3.03 8.07
C THR A 59 -5.78 -3.42 8.54
N LEU A 60 -4.75 -2.95 7.83
CA LEU A 60 -3.36 -3.28 8.14
C LEU A 60 -2.93 -2.70 9.51
N LEU A 61 -3.27 -1.44 9.79
CA LEU A 61 -2.92 -0.80 11.06
C LEU A 61 -3.72 -1.34 12.25
N ALA A 62 -4.95 -1.81 12.03
CA ALA A 62 -5.73 -2.47 13.07
C ALA A 62 -5.04 -3.72 13.65
N MET A 63 -4.20 -4.41 12.86
CA MET A 63 -3.43 -5.58 13.32
C MET A 63 -2.39 -5.25 14.40
N PHE A 64 -2.00 -3.98 14.53
CA PHE A 64 -1.01 -3.51 15.50
C PHE A 64 -1.65 -3.01 16.81
N ASN A 65 -2.96 -3.18 16.98
CA ASN A 65 -3.72 -2.74 18.16
C ASN A 65 -3.52 -1.25 18.50
N THR A 66 -3.51 -0.39 17.47
CA THR A 66 -3.33 1.07 17.60
C THR A 66 -4.62 1.83 17.21
N PRO A 67 -5.71 1.73 18.00
CA PRO A 67 -6.99 2.38 17.67
C PRO A 67 -6.90 3.90 17.48
N GLN A 68 -5.96 4.56 18.16
CA GLN A 68 -5.63 5.99 18.03
C GLN A 68 -5.16 6.38 16.62
N LEU A 69 -4.61 5.44 15.85
CA LEU A 69 -4.17 5.67 14.47
C LEU A 69 -5.30 5.50 13.44
N LYS A 70 -6.53 5.15 13.85
CA LYS A 70 -7.63 4.88 12.91
C LYS A 70 -7.90 6.05 11.94
N ALA A 71 -7.87 7.28 12.44
CA ALA A 71 -8.09 8.47 11.61
C ALA A 71 -6.96 8.68 10.58
N VAL A 72 -5.70 8.50 11.02
CA VAL A 72 -4.52 8.57 10.14
C VAL A 72 -4.59 7.47 9.08
N ALA A 73 -4.96 6.26 9.46
CA ALA A 73 -5.13 5.13 8.55
C ALA A 73 -6.19 5.41 7.48
N GLN A 74 -7.33 5.98 7.88
CA GLN A 74 -8.42 6.33 6.96
C GLN A 74 -7.98 7.40 5.97
N GLU A 75 -7.32 8.47 6.43
CA GLU A 75 -6.84 9.55 5.56
C GLU A 75 -5.85 9.05 4.50
N VAL A 76 -4.92 8.16 4.91
CA VAL A 76 -3.97 7.53 4.00
C VAL A 76 -4.70 6.60 3.02
N GLU A 77 -5.66 5.80 3.48
CA GLU A 77 -6.47 4.92 2.63
C GLU A 77 -7.23 5.71 1.56
N ASP A 78 -7.93 6.77 1.95
CA ASP A 78 -8.69 7.63 1.05
C ASP A 78 -7.79 8.25 -0.02
N THR A 79 -6.58 8.68 0.39
CA THR A 79 -5.58 9.25 -0.53
C THR A 79 -5.09 8.21 -1.54
N ILE A 80 -4.76 7.00 -1.10
CA ILE A 80 -4.32 5.90 -1.98
C ILE A 80 -5.43 5.52 -2.97
N VAL A 81 -6.67 5.39 -2.49
CA VAL A 81 -7.82 5.09 -3.33
C VAL A 81 -8.02 6.17 -4.39
N LYS A 82 -7.90 7.45 -4.01
CA LYS A 82 -7.99 8.57 -4.96
C LYS A 82 -6.90 8.49 -6.04
N ILE A 83 -5.65 8.23 -5.66
CA ILE A 83 -4.54 8.05 -6.62
C ILE A 83 -4.86 6.91 -7.60
N MET A 84 -5.33 5.77 -7.09
CA MET A 84 -5.67 4.60 -7.92
C MET A 84 -6.84 4.90 -8.87
N GLN A 85 -7.85 5.63 -8.41
CA GLN A 85 -8.99 6.03 -9.24
C GLN A 85 -8.57 6.97 -10.37
N GLU A 86 -7.80 8.01 -10.06
CA GLU A 86 -7.29 8.94 -11.08
C GLU A 86 -6.44 8.20 -12.11
N ALA A 87 -5.54 7.31 -11.67
CA ALA A 87 -4.71 6.50 -12.55
C ALA A 87 -5.49 5.50 -13.41
N ALA A 88 -6.63 4.98 -12.93
CA ALA A 88 -7.47 4.06 -13.69
C ALA A 88 -8.35 4.77 -14.74
N THR A 89 -8.50 6.09 -14.64
CA THR A 89 -9.33 6.90 -15.56
C THR A 89 -8.54 7.65 -16.63
N GLY A 90 -7.22 7.77 -16.49
CA GLY A 90 -6.33 8.44 -17.45
C GLY A 90 -5.82 7.48 -18.52
#